data_AF-A0ABD5M7Z4-F1
#
_entry.id   AF-A0ABD5M7Z4-F1
#
_cell.length_a   1.000
_cell.length_b   1.000
_cell.length_c   1.000
_cell.angle_alpha   90.00
_cell.angle_beta   90.00
_cell.angle_gamma   90.00
#
_symmetry.space_group_name_H-M   'P 1'
#
loop_
_entity.id
_entity.type
_entity.pdbx_description
1 polymer ?
#
loop_
_entity_poly.entity_id
_entity_poly.type
_entity_poly.pdbx_seq_one_letter_code
_entity_poly.pdbx_strand_id
1 'polypeptide(L)'
;MEFDKISGAQTVHVTTEKFDKVATSINETLENNDGNPVENTQIANLAIAVGFKEERREEPKSTNKPIKMESLDQDKVLRTMIERRHEDASAEDLKDIMEQYLEGGIREMAEDIDEQNYFEYHQYLDGDVKEA
;
A
#
# COMPACT_ATOMS: atom_id res chain seq x y z
N MET A 1 16.17 -12.43 3.76
CA MET A 1 14.92 -12.22 3.00
C MET A 1 15.32 -12.01 1.54
N GLU A 2 14.53 -12.48 0.58
CA GLU A 2 14.82 -12.28 -0.85
C GLU A 2 14.81 -10.78 -1.21
N PHE A 3 13.92 -9.98 -0.60
CA PHE A 3 13.91 -8.53 -0.65
C PHE A 3 15.24 -7.88 -0.21
N ASP A 4 16.03 -8.52 0.66
CA ASP A 4 17.35 -7.98 1.06
C ASP A 4 18.40 -8.13 -0.06
N LYS A 5 18.14 -8.97 -1.08
CA LYS A 5 19.02 -9.10 -2.26
C LYS A 5 18.81 -7.97 -3.27
N ILE A 6 17.72 -7.22 -3.12
CA ILE A 6 17.46 -6.03 -3.92
C ILE A 6 18.48 -4.96 -3.53
N SER A 7 19.33 -4.58 -4.48
CA SER A 7 20.40 -3.60 -4.27
C SER A 7 20.10 -2.25 -4.92
N GLY A 8 20.69 -1.19 -4.35
CA GLY A 8 20.57 0.17 -4.88
C GLY A 8 19.29 0.91 -4.46
N ALA A 9 19.15 2.15 -4.92
CA ALA A 9 17.96 2.96 -4.71
C ALA A 9 16.85 2.51 -5.67
N GLN A 10 16.03 1.57 -5.22
CA GLN A 10 14.89 1.06 -6.00
C GLN A 10 13.64 1.89 -5.78
N THR A 11 12.81 1.97 -6.81
CA THR A 11 11.49 2.58 -6.73
C THR A 11 10.42 1.59 -7.14
N VAL A 12 9.25 1.73 -6.51
CA VAL A 12 7.98 1.19 -6.99
C VAL A 12 7.14 2.32 -7.57
N HIS A 13 6.23 1.98 -8.46
CA HIS A 13 5.43 2.93 -9.22
C HIS A 13 3.95 2.74 -8.93
N VAL A 14 3.21 3.85 -8.89
CA VAL A 14 1.76 3.86 -8.69
C VAL A 14 1.10 4.80 -9.67
N THR A 15 -0.15 4.54 -10.03
CA THR A 15 -0.94 5.47 -10.86
C THR A 15 -1.16 6.78 -10.09
N THR A 16 -0.56 7.88 -10.58
CA THR A 16 -0.51 9.18 -9.87
C THR A 16 -1.90 9.70 -9.51
N GLU A 17 -2.84 9.66 -10.45
CA GLU A 17 -4.19 10.20 -10.26
C GLU A 17 -4.95 9.50 -9.12
N LYS A 18 -4.91 8.16 -9.07
CA LYS A 18 -5.56 7.40 -8.00
C LYS A 18 -4.87 7.66 -6.66
N PHE A 19 -3.55 7.68 -6.66
CA PHE A 19 -2.78 7.88 -5.43
C PHE A 19 -3.01 9.27 -4.83
N ASP A 20 -2.99 10.32 -5.65
CA ASP A 20 -3.21 11.69 -5.18
C ASP A 20 -4.66 11.88 -4.68
N LYS A 21 -5.64 11.20 -5.30
CA LYS A 21 -7.02 11.16 -4.80
C LYS A 21 -7.12 10.55 -3.40
N VAL A 22 -6.53 9.38 -3.20
CA VAL A 22 -6.51 8.70 -1.88
C VAL A 22 -5.82 9.60 -0.86
N ALA A 23 -4.66 10.17 -1.19
CA ALA A 23 -3.90 11.03 -0.29
C ALA A 23 -4.66 12.31 0.08
N THR A 24 -5.40 12.89 -0.86
CA THR A 24 -6.24 14.06 -0.62
C THR A 24 -7.37 13.71 0.36
N SER A 25 -8.13 12.65 0.09
CA SER A 25 -9.26 12.25 0.93
C SER A 25 -8.85 11.90 2.37
N ILE A 26 -7.74 11.17 2.55
CA ILE A 26 -7.23 10.83 3.90
C ILE A 26 -6.85 12.10 4.67
N ASN A 27 -6.12 13.01 4.03
CA ASN A 27 -5.64 14.23 4.69
C ASN A 27 -6.79 15.21 4.98
N GLU A 28 -7.75 15.39 4.07
CA GLU A 28 -8.95 16.19 4.33
C GLU A 28 -9.75 15.64 5.52
N THR A 29 -9.85 14.31 5.66
CA THR A 29 -10.52 13.70 6.81
C THR A 29 -9.79 13.97 8.13
N LEU A 30 -8.45 14.04 8.11
CA LEU A 30 -7.61 14.22 9.31
C LEU A 30 -7.38 15.68 9.69
N GLU A 31 -7.32 16.60 8.71
CA GLU A 31 -7.29 18.05 8.93
C GLU A 31 -8.50 18.52 9.73
N ASN A 32 -9.66 17.87 9.52
CA ASN A 32 -10.89 18.14 10.27
C ASN A 32 -10.86 17.62 11.73
N ASN A 33 -9.84 16.84 12.12
CA ASN A 33 -9.80 16.16 13.42
C ASN A 33 -8.67 16.64 14.36
N ASP A 34 -7.40 16.81 13.94
CA ASP A 34 -6.33 17.52 14.72
C ASP A 34 -4.89 17.46 14.14
N GLY A 35 -4.64 16.91 12.94
CA GLY A 35 -3.31 16.35 12.60
C GLY A 35 -2.54 17.00 11.46
N ASN A 36 -1.21 17.02 11.58
CA ASN A 36 -0.30 17.18 10.43
C ASN A 36 -0.67 16.19 9.30
N PRO A 37 -0.42 16.54 8.03
CA PRO A 37 -0.72 15.66 6.91
C PRO A 37 0.05 14.33 7.03
N VAL A 38 -0.65 13.23 6.77
CA VAL A 38 -0.08 11.89 6.65
C VAL A 38 0.86 11.85 5.47
N GLU A 39 2.05 11.31 5.69
CA GLU A 39 3.06 11.22 4.65
C GLU A 39 2.64 10.20 3.57
N ASN A 40 3.00 10.47 2.31
CA ASN A 40 2.75 9.57 1.18
C ASN A 40 3.31 8.15 1.41
N THR A 41 4.40 8.02 2.17
CA THR A 41 5.01 6.74 2.53
C THR A 41 4.09 5.92 3.45
N GLN A 42 3.42 6.57 4.39
CA GLN A 42 2.46 5.92 5.30
C GLN A 42 1.20 5.49 4.53
N ILE A 43 0.71 6.34 3.63
CA ILE A 43 -0.42 6.02 2.74
C ILE A 43 -0.07 4.84 1.83
N ALA A 44 1.15 4.80 1.28
CA ALA A 44 1.61 3.69 0.47
C ALA A 44 1.75 2.37 1.28
N ASN A 45 2.25 2.43 2.52
CA ASN A 45 2.31 1.24 3.38
C ASN A 45 0.91 0.70 3.69
N LEU A 46 -0.05 1.60 3.97
CA LEU A 46 -1.45 1.23 4.17
C LEU A 46 -2.04 0.57 2.92
N ALA A 47 -1.81 1.16 1.73
CA ALA A 47 -2.26 0.60 0.48
C ALA A 47 -1.65 -0.78 0.19
N ILE A 48 -0.35 -1.00 0.47
CA ILE A 48 0.26 -2.35 0.36
C ILE A 48 -0.46 -3.34 1.28
N ALA A 49 -0.75 -2.94 2.53
CA ALA A 49 -1.45 -3.81 3.48
C ALA A 49 -2.87 -4.15 3.01
N VAL A 50 -3.61 -3.16 2.48
CA VAL A 50 -4.95 -3.35 1.91
C VAL A 50 -4.90 -4.29 0.72
N GLY A 51 -4.05 -4.01 -0.28
CA GLY A 51 -3.92 -4.88 -1.46
C GLY A 51 -3.44 -6.29 -1.10
N PHE A 52 -2.56 -6.42 -0.11
CA PHE A 52 -2.18 -7.73 0.42
C PHE A 52 -3.35 -8.45 1.09
N LYS A 53 -4.14 -7.77 1.93
CA LYS A 53 -5.28 -8.38 2.64
C LYS A 53 -6.36 -8.84 1.66
N GLU A 54 -6.71 -7.99 0.70
CA GLU A 54 -7.74 -8.26 -0.32
C GLU A 54 -7.22 -9.12 -1.49
N GLU A 55 -5.96 -9.56 -1.42
CA GLU A 55 -5.26 -10.30 -2.48
C GLU A 55 -5.32 -9.61 -3.85
N ARG A 56 -5.47 -8.29 -3.84
CA ARG A 56 -5.70 -7.46 -5.02
C ARG A 56 -4.37 -7.00 -5.60
N ARG A 57 -4.11 -7.42 -6.83
CA ARG A 57 -2.89 -7.09 -7.60
C ARG A 57 -3.29 -6.40 -8.89
N GLU A 58 -2.68 -5.25 -9.17
CA GLU A 58 -2.92 -4.48 -10.39
C GLU A 58 -1.61 -3.87 -10.90
N GLU A 59 -1.41 -3.80 -12.20
CA GLU A 59 -0.24 -3.09 -12.75
C GLU A 59 -0.50 -1.58 -12.79
N PRO A 60 0.48 -0.74 -12.41
CA PRO A 60 0.33 0.71 -12.51
C PRO A 60 0.18 1.16 -13.96
N LYS A 61 -0.60 2.21 -14.17
CA LYS A 61 -0.85 2.77 -15.51
C LYS A 61 0.29 3.68 -15.98
N SER A 62 0.20 4.14 -17.23
CA SER A 62 1.23 4.97 -17.89
C SER A 62 1.53 6.30 -17.19
N THR A 63 0.62 6.81 -16.36
CA THR A 63 0.83 7.98 -15.50
C THR A 63 1.26 7.53 -14.12
N ASN A 64 2.56 7.35 -13.91
CA ASN A 64 3.08 6.81 -12.67
C ASN A 64 3.90 7.79 -11.80
N LYS A 65 3.84 7.57 -10.48
CA LYS A 65 4.58 8.29 -9.45
C LYS A 65 5.58 7.33 -8.80
N PRO A 66 6.89 7.62 -8.85
CA PRO A 66 7.88 6.77 -8.21
C PRO A 66 7.89 6.98 -6.70
N ILE A 67 7.94 5.90 -5.94
CA ILE A 67 8.08 5.86 -4.49
C ILE A 67 9.32 5.04 -4.15
N LYS A 68 10.18 5.60 -3.30
CA LYS A 68 11.41 4.94 -2.85
C LYS A 68 11.08 3.72 -2.01
N MET A 69 11.54 2.56 -2.46
CA MET A 69 11.26 1.30 -1.78
C MET A 69 11.85 1.31 -0.36
N GLU A 70 13.01 1.90 -0.14
CA GLU A 70 13.65 2.02 1.17
C GLU A 70 12.83 2.84 2.20
N SER A 71 11.92 3.70 1.73
CA SER A 71 11.01 4.46 2.61
C SER A 71 9.73 3.70 2.94
N LEU A 72 9.49 2.57 2.28
CA LEU A 72 8.33 1.71 2.51
C LEU A 72 8.68 0.58 3.47
N ASP A 73 7.74 0.28 4.36
CA ASP A 73 7.82 -0.85 5.30
C ASP A 73 9.15 -0.88 6.06
N GLN A 74 9.45 0.19 6.81
CA GLN A 74 10.73 0.33 7.53
C GLN A 74 10.97 -0.80 8.53
N ASP A 75 9.91 -1.34 9.12
CA ASP A 75 9.94 -2.48 10.04
C ASP A 75 10.03 -3.84 9.32
N LYS A 76 10.00 -3.85 7.99
CA LYS A 76 10.06 -5.03 7.12
C LYS A 76 8.94 -6.05 7.32
N VAL A 77 7.82 -5.64 7.93
CA VAL A 77 6.69 -6.52 8.24
C VAL A 77 5.97 -6.92 6.96
N LEU A 78 5.61 -5.96 6.12
CA LEU A 78 4.89 -6.21 4.86
C LEU A 78 5.74 -7.04 3.89
N ARG A 79 7.03 -6.74 3.77
CA ARG A 79 7.99 -7.51 2.97
C ARG A 79 8.07 -8.96 3.44
N THR A 80 8.14 -9.18 4.75
CA THR A 80 8.13 -10.53 5.32
C THR A 80 6.83 -11.27 5.00
N MET A 81 5.69 -10.59 5.08
CA MET A 81 4.39 -11.19 4.76
C MET A 81 4.24 -11.52 3.28
N ILE A 82 4.71 -10.65 2.39
CA ILE A 82 4.72 -10.87 0.93
C ILE A 82 5.65 -12.04 0.58
N GLU A 83 6.87 -12.08 1.11
CA GLU A 83 7.80 -13.20 0.89
C GLU A 83 7.22 -14.53 1.34
N ARG A 84 6.60 -14.58 2.51
CA ARG A 84 5.99 -15.82 3.02
C ARG A 84 4.83 -16.31 2.15
N ARG A 85 4.10 -15.40 1.51
CA ARG A 85 3.01 -15.75 0.59
C ARG A 85 3.53 -16.18 -0.78
N HIS A 86 4.69 -15.68 -1.19
CA HIS A 86 5.30 -15.92 -2.49
C HIS A 86 6.72 -16.50 -2.31
N GLU A 87 6.81 -17.64 -1.62
CA GLU A 87 8.08 -18.21 -1.14
C GLU A 87 9.06 -18.60 -2.27
N ASP A 88 8.54 -18.88 -3.46
CA ASP A 88 9.32 -19.26 -4.65
C ASP A 88 9.66 -18.05 -5.54
N ALA A 89 9.17 -16.84 -5.22
CA ALA A 89 9.38 -15.67 -6.05
C ALA A 89 10.80 -15.12 -5.92
N SER A 90 11.39 -14.69 -7.03
CA SER A 90 12.69 -14.03 -7.01
C SER A 90 12.60 -12.63 -6.39
N ALA A 91 13.74 -12.03 -6.06
CA ALA A 91 13.78 -10.66 -5.54
C ALA A 91 13.15 -9.62 -6.51
N GLU A 92 13.30 -9.83 -7.83
CA GLU A 92 12.67 -8.98 -8.85
C GLU A 92 11.16 -9.21 -8.89
N ASP A 93 10.71 -10.47 -8.88
CA ASP A 93 9.28 -10.80 -8.84
C ASP A 93 8.61 -10.25 -7.57
N LEU A 94 9.27 -10.33 -6.42
CA LEU A 94 8.77 -9.81 -5.15
C LEU A 94 8.61 -8.29 -5.18
N LYS A 95 9.51 -7.58 -5.85
CA LYS A 95 9.36 -6.14 -6.08
C LYS A 95 8.12 -5.85 -6.92
N ASP A 96 7.95 -6.58 -8.02
CA ASP A 96 6.80 -6.39 -8.92
C ASP A 96 5.49 -6.76 -8.21
N ILE A 97 5.48 -7.82 -7.40
CA ILE A 97 4.34 -8.20 -6.55
C ILE A 97 4.02 -7.11 -5.53
N MET A 98 5.04 -6.50 -4.89
CA MET A 98 4.82 -5.39 -3.96
C MET A 98 4.25 -4.17 -4.66
N GLU A 99 4.74 -3.85 -5.87
CA GLU A 99 4.19 -2.78 -6.72
C GLU A 99 2.73 -3.07 -7.08
N GLN A 100 2.41 -4.31 -7.42
CA GLN A 100 1.06 -4.73 -7.75
C GLN A 100 0.09 -4.68 -6.56
N TYR A 101 0.54 -5.08 -5.37
CA TYR A 101 -0.26 -4.95 -4.15
C TYR A 101 -0.49 -3.49 -3.78
N LEU A 102 0.53 -2.64 -3.95
CA LEU A 102 0.39 -1.22 -3.73
C LEU A 102 -0.67 -0.60 -4.65
N GLU A 103 -0.61 -0.85 -5.96
CA GLU A 103 -1.60 -0.34 -6.92
C GLU A 103 -3.00 -0.94 -6.68
N GLY A 104 -3.06 -2.24 -6.38
CA GLY A 104 -4.31 -2.92 -6.06
C GLY A 104 -5.00 -2.35 -4.81
N GLY A 105 -4.22 -2.05 -3.77
CA GLY A 105 -4.75 -1.41 -2.56
C GLY A 105 -5.14 0.05 -2.77
N ILE A 106 -4.39 0.83 -3.55
CA ILE A 106 -4.79 2.19 -3.94
C ILE A 106 -6.13 2.17 -4.66
N ARG A 107 -6.34 1.20 -5.54
CA ARG A 107 -7.62 1.03 -6.22
C ARG A 107 -8.74 0.72 -5.24
N GLU A 108 -8.56 -0.23 -4.32
CA GLU A 108 -9.55 -0.58 -3.30
C GLU A 108 -9.96 0.66 -2.50
N MET A 109 -8.96 1.39 -2.00
CA MET A 109 -9.17 2.62 -1.23
C MET A 109 -9.90 3.69 -2.06
N ALA A 110 -9.55 3.84 -3.33
CA ALA A 110 -10.19 4.80 -4.22
C ALA A 110 -11.65 4.42 -4.55
N GLU A 111 -11.94 3.13 -4.73
CA GLU A 111 -13.29 2.60 -4.92
C GLU A 111 -14.14 2.86 -3.66
N ASP A 112 -13.62 2.58 -2.46
CA ASP A 112 -14.28 2.90 -1.18
C ASP A 112 -14.60 4.40 -1.05
N ILE A 113 -13.63 5.26 -1.37
CA ILE A 113 -13.81 6.72 -1.33
C ILE A 113 -14.86 7.18 -2.34
N ASP A 114 -14.93 6.58 -3.53
CA ASP A 114 -15.97 6.90 -4.52
C ASP A 114 -17.38 6.51 -4.05
N GLU A 115 -17.50 5.39 -3.35
CA GLU A 115 -18.79 4.88 -2.88
C GLU A 115 -19.28 5.61 -1.62
N GLN A 116 -18.37 5.95 -0.71
CA GLN A 116 -18.72 6.39 0.65
C GLN A 116 -18.18 7.77 1.03
N ASN A 117 -17.44 8.45 0.14
CA ASN A 117 -16.70 9.70 0.39
C ASN A 117 -15.67 9.61 1.52
N TYR A 118 -15.28 8.40 1.90
CA TYR A 118 -14.32 8.14 2.97
C TYR A 118 -13.75 6.73 2.82
N PHE A 119 -12.48 6.53 3.21
CA PHE A 119 -11.87 5.21 3.28
C PHE A 119 -12.12 4.58 4.66
N GLU A 120 -12.93 3.51 4.72
CA GLU A 120 -13.32 2.85 5.97
C GLU A 120 -12.19 1.98 6.55
N TYR A 121 -11.11 2.61 7.04
CA TYR A 121 -9.96 1.87 7.56
C TYR A 121 -10.27 0.99 8.79
N HIS A 122 -11.38 1.24 9.50
CA HIS A 122 -11.81 0.45 10.66
C HIS A 122 -12.08 -1.02 10.32
N GLN A 123 -12.56 -1.32 9.10
CA GLN A 123 -12.75 -2.70 8.63
C GLN A 123 -11.43 -3.50 8.55
N TYR A 124 -10.29 -2.80 8.54
CA TYR A 124 -8.96 -3.39 8.55
C TYR A 124 -8.38 -3.56 9.96
N LEU A 125 -8.99 -2.94 10.98
CA LEU A 125 -8.58 -3.03 12.39
C LEU A 125 -9.33 -4.14 13.15
N ASP A 126 -10.59 -4.40 12.77
CA ASP A 126 -11.41 -5.47 13.35
C ASP A 126 -11.07 -6.82 12.73
N GLY A 127 -9.83 -7.28 12.96
CA GLY A 127 -9.51 -8.70 12.81
C GLY A 127 -10.12 -9.44 13.99
N ASP A 128 -11.05 -10.37 13.72
CA ASP A 128 -11.62 -11.38 14.64
C ASP A 128 -10.70 -11.69 15.84
N VAL A 129 -10.78 -10.90 16.92
CA VAL A 129 -10.42 -11.38 18.24
C VAL A 129 -11.64 -12.14 18.72
N LYS A 130 -11.84 -13.33 18.17
CA LYS A 130 -12.56 -14.35 18.93
C LYS A 130 -11.68 -14.65 20.13
N GLU A 131 -12.02 -14.01 21.26
CA GLU A 131 -11.57 -14.43 22.57
C GLU A 131 -11.81 -15.95 22.66
N ALA A 132 -10.71 -16.71 22.71
CA ALA A 132 -10.71 -18.15 22.92
C ALA A 132 -10.83 -18.46 24.42
#